data_AF-A0A7S2JZN7-F1
#
_entry.id   AF-A0A7S2JZN7-F1
#
_cell.length_a   1.000
_cell.length_b   1.000
_cell.length_c   1.000
_cell.angle_alpha   90.00
_cell.angle_beta   90.00
_cell.angle_gamma   90.00
#
_symmetry.space_group_name_H-M   'P 1'
#
loop_
_entity.id
_entity.type
_entity.pdbx_description
1 polymer ?
#
loop_
_entity_poly.entity_id
_entity_poly.type
_entity_poly.pdbx_seq_one_letter_code
_entity_poly.pdbx_strand_id
1 'polypeptide(L)'
;TALDGFSVSDQRIGPNVYTVTEQLITPITRRAGQASWALMLRPEGLLCDLFVTHCWAEGLYEFVDKLLHSWPAKAHHAYCCMLSNPQCLDIGGMISSPRESPFARALHAAPRMLVVPNQKCSIYSRVWCAYEAFLAYSEEKVILTASPPVPNLVRNVAFVASASAAGCGVAMAFTIVV
;
A
#
# COMPACT_ATOMS: atom_id res chain seq x y z
N THR A 1 -11.17 -8.41 15.39
CA THR A 1 -11.83 -7.99 16.66
C THR A 1 -13.34 -8.11 16.50
N ALA A 2 -14.17 -7.88 17.52
CA ALA A 2 -15.62 -7.76 17.34
C ALA A 2 -16.02 -6.63 16.33
N LEU A 3 -15.07 -5.77 15.95
CA LEU A 3 -15.21 -4.68 14.99
C LEU A 3 -14.72 -5.06 13.58
N ASP A 4 -14.22 -6.27 13.36
CA ASP A 4 -13.77 -6.75 12.07
C ASP A 4 -14.67 -7.88 11.58
N GLY A 5 -15.57 -7.54 10.65
CA GLY A 5 -16.51 -8.48 10.04
C GLY A 5 -15.89 -9.38 8.97
N PHE A 6 -14.57 -9.49 8.92
CA PHE A 6 -13.86 -10.33 7.96
C PHE A 6 -14.22 -11.82 8.15
N SER A 7 -14.49 -12.49 7.03
CA SER A 7 -14.72 -13.94 6.99
C SER A 7 -13.40 -14.67 6.81
N VAL A 8 -13.13 -15.70 7.62
CA VAL A 8 -11.92 -16.54 7.48
C VAL A 8 -11.76 -17.19 6.09
N SER A 9 -12.85 -17.31 5.33
CA SER A 9 -12.85 -17.84 3.97
C SER A 9 -12.53 -16.79 2.90
N ASP A 10 -12.51 -15.50 3.23
CA ASP A 10 -12.19 -14.45 2.28
C ASP A 10 -10.69 -14.44 1.98
N GLN A 11 -10.37 -14.57 0.69
CA GLN A 11 -9.00 -14.64 0.17
C GLN A 11 -8.62 -13.37 -0.60
N ARG A 12 -9.48 -12.35 -0.63
CA ARG A 12 -9.28 -11.12 -1.41
C ARG A 12 -9.08 -9.89 -0.56
N ILE A 13 -9.89 -9.71 0.48
CA ILE A 13 -9.85 -8.47 1.27
C ILE A 13 -9.02 -8.69 2.51
N GLY A 14 -9.29 -9.77 3.26
CA GLY A 14 -8.50 -10.09 4.44
C GLY A 14 -8.99 -9.36 5.70
N PRO A 15 -8.45 -9.73 6.88
CA PRO A 15 -8.72 -9.02 8.11
C PRO A 15 -8.21 -7.59 7.99
N ASN A 16 -8.83 -6.66 8.71
CA ASN A 16 -8.36 -5.28 8.67
C ASN A 16 -7.06 -5.08 9.46
N VAL A 17 -6.38 -3.97 9.20
CA VAL A 17 -5.09 -3.67 9.85
C VAL A 17 -5.21 -3.55 11.37
N TYR A 18 -6.35 -3.11 11.92
CA TYR A 18 -6.57 -3.14 13.38
C TYR A 18 -6.48 -4.56 13.93
N THR A 19 -7.21 -5.51 13.34
CA THR A 19 -7.19 -6.92 13.75
C THR A 19 -5.80 -7.51 13.63
N VAL A 20 -5.12 -7.28 12.51
CA VAL A 20 -3.76 -7.78 12.27
C VAL A 20 -2.80 -7.20 13.30
N THR A 21 -2.91 -5.90 13.59
CA THR A 21 -2.03 -5.24 14.55
C THR A 21 -2.25 -5.77 15.96
N GLU A 22 -3.50 -5.93 16.38
CA GLU A 22 -3.85 -6.40 17.73
C GLU A 22 -3.52 -7.88 17.93
N GLN A 23 -3.80 -8.73 16.94
CA GLN A 23 -3.74 -10.18 17.10
C GLN A 23 -2.41 -10.80 16.64
N LEU A 24 -1.66 -10.12 15.76
CA LEU A 24 -0.40 -10.64 15.21
C LEU A 24 0.80 -9.75 15.56
N ILE A 25 0.77 -8.47 15.15
CA ILE A 25 1.95 -7.59 15.26
C ILE A 25 2.29 -7.32 16.73
N THR A 26 1.31 -6.89 17.51
CA THR A 26 1.50 -6.49 18.92
C THR A 26 1.96 -7.66 19.80
N PRO A 27 1.36 -8.87 19.75
CA PRO A 27 1.80 -9.98 20.58
C PRO A 27 3.22 -10.47 20.25
N ILE A 28 3.60 -10.45 18.97
CA ILE A 28 4.95 -10.86 18.54
C ILE A 28 5.99 -9.82 18.99
N THR A 29 5.77 -8.55 18.65
CA THR A 29 6.71 -7.47 19.00
C THR A 29 6.88 -7.28 20.50
N ARG A 30 5.80 -7.47 21.29
CA ARG A 30 5.88 -7.42 22.76
C ARG A 30 6.81 -8.50 23.32
N ARG A 31 6.76 -9.73 22.79
CA ARG A 31 7.66 -10.83 23.20
C ARG A 31 9.11 -10.59 22.77
N ALA A 32 9.31 -9.78 21.74
CA ALA A 32 10.63 -9.47 21.19
C ALA A 32 11.26 -8.19 21.78
N GLY A 33 10.82 -7.72 22.96
CA GLY A 33 11.38 -6.54 23.61
C GLY A 33 10.74 -5.21 23.22
N GLN A 34 9.51 -5.26 22.70
CA GLN A 34 8.65 -4.09 22.44
C GLN A 34 9.15 -3.13 21.34
N ALA A 35 10.06 -3.59 20.48
CA ALA A 35 10.44 -2.87 19.26
C ALA A 35 9.28 -2.82 18.23
N SER A 36 9.37 -1.95 17.23
CA SER A 36 8.51 -2.08 16.05
C SER A 36 8.83 -3.36 15.28
N TRP A 37 7.90 -3.84 14.45
CA TRP A 37 8.13 -5.06 13.67
C TRP A 37 9.35 -4.91 12.74
N ALA A 38 9.47 -3.75 12.09
CA ALA A 38 10.59 -3.44 11.21
C ALA A 38 11.93 -3.46 11.98
N LEU A 39 11.99 -2.82 13.13
CA LEU A 39 13.23 -2.74 13.94
C LEU A 39 13.58 -4.08 14.59
N MET A 40 12.58 -4.89 14.97
CA MET A 40 12.78 -6.26 15.44
C MET A 40 13.49 -7.13 14.39
N LEU A 41 13.15 -6.95 13.11
CA LEU A 41 13.78 -7.71 12.02
C LEU A 41 15.12 -7.12 11.59
N ARG A 42 15.29 -5.80 11.69
CA ARG A 42 16.48 -5.07 11.21
C ARG A 42 16.92 -4.03 12.26
N PRO A 43 17.64 -4.45 13.31
CA PRO A 43 18.06 -3.57 14.40
C PRO A 43 18.92 -2.38 13.98
N GLU A 44 19.65 -2.52 12.86
CA GLU A 44 20.48 -1.48 12.26
C GLU A 44 19.67 -0.41 11.50
N GLY A 45 18.37 -0.65 11.29
CA GLY A 45 17.52 0.20 10.48
C GLY A 45 17.78 0.07 8.98
N LEU A 46 16.91 0.70 8.19
CA LEU A 46 16.96 0.68 6.73
C LEU A 46 16.70 2.08 6.19
N LEU A 47 17.38 2.42 5.09
CA LEU A 47 17.05 3.63 4.32
C LEU A 47 15.67 3.49 3.70
N CYS A 48 14.84 4.52 3.83
CA CYS A 48 13.46 4.51 3.36
C CYS A 48 13.38 4.99 1.91
N ASP A 49 13.09 4.08 0.97
CA ASP A 49 12.94 4.41 -0.46
C ASP A 49 11.50 4.77 -0.85
N LEU A 50 10.55 4.36 0.00
CA LEU A 50 9.12 4.42 -0.26
C LEU A 50 8.35 4.69 1.02
N PHE A 51 7.53 5.75 1.05
CA PHE A 51 6.56 5.96 2.10
C PHE A 51 5.20 5.41 1.69
N VAL A 52 4.62 4.50 2.47
CA VAL A 52 3.30 3.93 2.19
C VAL A 52 2.25 4.61 3.07
N THR A 53 1.30 5.33 2.46
CA THR A 53 0.10 5.81 3.15
C THR A 53 -1.07 4.87 2.90
N HIS A 54 -1.81 4.56 3.95
CA HIS A 54 -2.86 3.55 3.93
C HIS A 54 -3.82 3.75 5.11
N CYS A 55 -5.00 3.13 5.06
CA CYS A 55 -6.00 3.26 6.12
C CYS A 55 -6.06 2.01 6.98
N TRP A 56 -6.19 2.17 8.29
CA TRP A 56 -6.30 1.04 9.23
C TRP A 56 -7.55 0.17 9.05
N ALA A 57 -8.60 0.70 8.44
CA ALA A 57 -9.84 -0.04 8.17
C ALA A 57 -9.79 -0.87 6.88
N GLU A 58 -8.70 -0.80 6.12
CA GLU A 58 -8.54 -1.60 4.90
C GLU A 58 -8.28 -3.07 5.21
N GLY A 59 -8.60 -3.94 4.25
CA GLY A 59 -8.26 -5.36 4.33
C GLY A 59 -6.79 -5.62 4.00
N LEU A 60 -6.14 -6.48 4.79
CA LEU A 60 -4.71 -6.77 4.64
C LEU A 60 -4.35 -7.45 3.32
N TYR A 61 -5.19 -8.37 2.83
CA TYR A 61 -4.88 -9.09 1.58
C TYR A 61 -4.99 -8.13 0.39
N GLU A 62 -6.03 -7.30 0.36
CA GLU A 62 -6.19 -6.25 -0.63
C GLU A 62 -5.01 -5.27 -0.60
N PHE A 63 -4.59 -4.87 0.61
CA PHE A 63 -3.44 -3.99 0.81
C PHE A 63 -2.15 -4.61 0.26
N VAL A 64 -1.84 -5.85 0.62
CA VAL A 64 -0.61 -6.55 0.17
C VAL A 64 -0.61 -6.72 -1.34
N ASP A 65 -1.72 -7.15 -1.95
CA ASP A 65 -1.82 -7.34 -3.40
C ASP A 65 -1.54 -6.03 -4.16
N LYS A 66 -2.14 -4.92 -3.72
CA LYS A 66 -1.93 -3.61 -4.34
C LYS A 66 -0.51 -3.09 -4.12
N LEU A 67 0.01 -3.24 -2.91
CA LEU A 67 1.35 -2.80 -2.54
C LEU A 67 2.41 -3.52 -3.37
N LEU A 68 2.34 -4.86 -3.47
CA LEU A 68 3.31 -5.66 -4.21
C LEU A 68 3.19 -5.43 -5.72
N HIS A 69 1.97 -5.33 -6.25
CA HIS A 69 1.76 -5.06 -7.67
C HIS A 69 2.28 -3.70 -8.10
N SER A 70 2.09 -2.69 -7.25
CA SER A 70 2.44 -1.30 -7.54
C SER A 70 3.81 -0.90 -6.99
N TRP A 71 4.61 -1.87 -6.55
CA TRP A 71 5.90 -1.60 -5.95
C TRP A 71 6.83 -0.88 -6.95
N PRO A 72 7.30 0.33 -6.66
CA PRO A 72 8.10 1.08 -7.62
C PRO A 72 9.42 0.37 -7.94
N ALA A 73 9.79 0.35 -9.22
CA ALA A 73 11.09 -0.15 -9.63
C ALA A 73 12.20 0.57 -8.85
N LYS A 74 13.22 -0.18 -8.41
CA LYS A 74 14.36 0.32 -7.63
C LYS A 74 14.01 0.85 -6.23
N ALA A 75 12.82 0.58 -5.69
CA ALA A 75 12.57 0.72 -4.25
C ALA A 75 12.94 -0.60 -3.56
N HIS A 76 13.70 -0.54 -2.47
CA HIS A 76 14.11 -1.74 -1.71
C HIS A 76 13.41 -1.83 -0.37
N HIS A 77 13.21 -0.70 0.31
CA HIS A 77 12.58 -0.66 1.62
C HIS A 77 11.49 0.40 1.69
N ALA A 78 10.44 0.10 2.46
CA ALA A 78 9.33 1.01 2.66
C ALA A 78 9.08 1.28 4.14
N TYR A 79 8.68 2.50 4.45
CA TYR A 79 8.02 2.82 5.69
C TYR A 79 6.52 2.53 5.55
N CYS A 80 5.99 1.68 6.42
CA CYS A 80 4.57 1.37 6.51
C CYS A 80 4.17 1.41 7.98
N CYS A 81 3.26 2.31 8.35
CA CYS A 81 3.11 2.71 9.75
C CYS A 81 2.78 1.55 10.69
N MET A 82 1.97 0.57 10.25
CA MET A 82 1.62 -0.61 11.06
C MET A 82 2.83 -1.50 11.40
N LEU A 83 3.89 -1.46 10.59
CA LEU A 83 5.11 -2.26 10.77
C LEU A 83 6.27 -1.45 11.36
N SER A 84 6.37 -0.17 10.99
CA SER A 84 7.51 0.69 11.31
C SER A 84 7.41 1.35 12.69
N ASN A 85 6.19 1.60 13.19
CA ASN A 85 5.98 2.15 14.53
C ASN A 85 5.85 1.05 15.60
N PRO A 86 6.22 1.33 16.86
CA PRO A 86 6.07 0.36 17.95
C PRO A 86 4.61 0.22 18.37
N GLN A 87 3.91 -0.76 17.79
CA GLN A 87 2.47 -0.97 18.01
C GLN A 87 2.10 -1.45 19.42
N CYS A 88 3.08 -1.94 20.17
CA CYS A 88 2.89 -2.40 21.54
C CYS A 88 3.12 -1.30 22.61
N LEU A 89 3.43 -0.07 22.18
CA LEU A 89 3.69 1.09 23.04
C LEU A 89 2.67 2.20 22.80
N ASP A 90 2.53 3.10 23.78
CA ASP A 90 1.85 4.37 23.57
C ASP A 90 2.75 5.32 22.78
N ILE A 91 2.38 5.57 21.52
CA ILE A 91 3.12 6.49 20.62
C ILE A 91 2.62 7.93 20.71
N GLY A 92 1.71 8.27 21.62
CA GLY A 92 1.12 9.60 21.76
C GLY A 92 2.16 10.71 21.85
N GLY A 93 3.25 10.48 22.60
CA GLY A 93 4.39 11.39 22.66
C GLY A 93 5.10 11.58 21.32
N MET A 94 5.30 10.49 20.56
CA MET A 94 5.97 10.50 19.25
C MET A 94 5.19 11.24 18.17
N ILE A 95 3.88 11.38 18.35
CA ILE A 95 2.97 11.99 17.35
C ILE A 95 2.41 13.35 17.81
N SER A 96 2.82 13.81 18.99
CA SER A 96 2.36 15.07 19.58
C SER A 96 2.70 16.30 18.71
N SER A 97 3.83 16.25 18.01
CA SER A 97 4.21 17.22 16.99
C SER A 97 4.18 16.54 15.61
N PRO A 98 3.15 16.79 14.78
CA PRO A 98 3.00 16.12 13.49
C PRO A 98 4.22 16.25 12.57
N ARG A 99 4.92 17.39 12.57
CA ARG A 99 6.13 17.61 11.75
C ARG A 99 7.36 16.85 12.25
N GLU A 100 7.45 16.60 13.54
CA GLU A 100 8.55 15.84 14.15
C GLU A 100 8.24 14.34 14.29
N SER A 101 7.02 13.95 13.91
CA SER A 101 6.54 12.59 14.04
C SER A 101 7.37 11.60 13.19
N PRO A 102 7.41 10.30 13.56
CA PRO A 102 8.08 9.29 12.74
C PRO A 102 7.54 9.24 11.30
N PHE A 103 6.25 9.58 11.11
CA PHE A 103 5.62 9.67 9.79
C PHE A 103 6.28 10.75 8.93
N ALA A 104 6.35 11.99 9.45
CA ALA A 104 6.92 13.11 8.73
C ALA A 104 8.40 12.89 8.43
N ARG A 105 9.17 12.35 9.40
CA ARG A 105 10.59 12.04 9.20
C ARG A 105 10.81 10.96 8.14
N ALA A 106 10.02 9.90 8.15
CA ALA A 106 10.12 8.84 7.16
C ALA A 106 9.69 9.32 5.76
N LEU A 107 8.63 10.12 5.68
CA LEU A 107 8.17 10.72 4.43
C LEU A 107 9.22 11.69 3.86
N HIS A 108 9.84 12.50 4.73
CA HIS A 108 10.91 13.40 4.33
C HIS A 108 12.11 12.66 3.75
N ALA A 109 12.49 11.53 4.36
CA ALA A 109 13.57 10.68 3.85
C ALA A 109 13.21 9.95 2.54
N ALA A 110 11.94 9.62 2.34
CA ALA A 110 11.50 8.88 1.15
C ALA A 110 11.45 9.80 -0.09
N PRO A 111 11.99 9.38 -1.25
CA PRO A 111 11.81 10.11 -2.51
C PRO A 111 10.41 9.90 -3.12
N ARG A 112 9.71 8.85 -2.72
CA ARG A 112 8.43 8.41 -3.29
C ARG A 112 7.43 8.13 -2.20
N MET A 113 6.17 8.43 -2.49
CA MET A 113 5.02 8.04 -1.69
C MET A 113 4.12 7.13 -2.53
N LEU A 114 3.69 6.00 -1.96
CA LEU A 114 2.67 5.13 -2.53
C LEU A 114 1.39 5.24 -1.70
N VAL A 115 0.35 5.74 -2.34
CA VAL A 115 -1.01 5.82 -1.82
C VAL A 115 -1.69 4.48 -2.05
N VAL A 116 -2.10 3.79 -0.99
CA VAL A 116 -2.81 2.51 -1.12
C VAL A 116 -4.30 2.70 -0.81
N PRO A 117 -5.15 2.89 -1.84
CA PRO A 117 -6.59 2.97 -1.64
C PRO A 117 -7.16 1.58 -1.34
N ASN A 118 -8.32 1.55 -0.68
CA ASN A 118 -9.06 0.33 -0.35
C ASN A 118 -10.55 0.51 -0.67
N GLN A 119 -11.28 -0.60 -0.72
CA GLN A 119 -12.72 -0.55 -0.99
C GLN A 119 -13.58 -0.14 0.21
N LYS A 120 -13.04 -0.15 1.43
CA LYS A 120 -13.82 0.08 2.66
C LYS A 120 -14.12 1.55 2.88
N CYS A 121 -13.14 2.43 2.65
CA CYS A 121 -13.28 3.88 2.79
C CYS A 121 -12.17 4.63 2.06
N SER A 122 -12.39 5.92 1.80
CA SER A 122 -11.31 6.81 1.39
C SER A 122 -10.27 6.90 2.49
N ILE A 123 -8.98 6.70 2.17
CA ILE A 123 -7.91 6.85 3.14
C ILE A 123 -7.84 8.27 3.69
N TYR A 124 -8.24 9.27 2.90
CA TYR A 124 -8.24 10.69 3.29
C TYR A 124 -9.36 11.05 4.27
N SER A 125 -10.25 10.12 4.60
CA SER A 125 -11.11 10.25 5.80
C SER A 125 -10.29 10.19 7.10
N ARG A 126 -9.02 9.78 7.04
CA ARG A 126 -8.09 9.72 8.16
C ARG A 126 -7.18 10.93 8.14
N VAL A 127 -7.18 11.69 9.25
CA VAL A 127 -6.40 12.93 9.37
C VAL A 127 -4.92 12.75 9.07
N TRP A 128 -4.31 11.63 9.49
CA TRP A 128 -2.92 11.33 9.22
C TRP A 128 -2.64 11.11 7.72
N CYS A 129 -3.48 10.35 7.01
CA CYS A 129 -3.31 10.14 5.57
C CYS A 129 -3.46 11.45 4.78
N ALA A 130 -4.38 12.34 5.18
CA ALA A 130 -4.52 13.66 4.58
C ALA A 130 -3.27 14.53 4.83
N TYR A 131 -2.74 14.50 6.06
CA TYR A 131 -1.52 15.22 6.41
C TYR A 131 -0.28 14.68 5.67
N GLU A 132 -0.14 13.37 5.54
CA GLU A 132 0.92 12.72 4.76
C GLU A 132 0.87 13.14 3.28
N ALA A 133 -0.33 13.19 2.67
CA ALA A 133 -0.48 13.66 1.31
C ALA A 133 -0.12 15.15 1.16
N PHE A 134 -0.51 15.99 2.12
CA PHE A 134 -0.11 17.39 2.15
C PHE A 134 1.41 17.56 2.23
N LEU A 135 2.08 16.81 3.12
CA LEU A 135 3.54 16.86 3.24
C LEU A 135 4.22 16.38 1.97
N ALA A 136 3.78 15.26 1.40
CA ALA A 136 4.36 14.72 0.18
C ALA A 136 4.23 15.67 -1.00
N TYR A 137 3.08 16.32 -1.13
CA TYR A 137 2.85 17.35 -2.13
C TYR A 137 3.75 18.57 -1.90
N SER A 138 3.84 19.05 -0.65
CA SER A 138 4.63 20.23 -0.28
C SER A 138 6.13 20.02 -0.43
N GLU A 139 6.60 18.78 -0.27
CA GLU A 139 8.01 18.40 -0.44
C GLU A 139 8.32 17.86 -1.85
N GLU A 140 7.40 18.04 -2.81
CA GLU A 140 7.56 17.66 -4.22
C GLU A 140 7.95 16.17 -4.40
N LYS A 141 7.41 15.30 -3.53
CA LYS A 141 7.62 13.86 -3.64
C LYS A 141 6.94 13.30 -4.88
N VAL A 142 7.48 12.21 -5.42
CA VAL A 142 6.77 11.44 -6.45
C VAL A 142 5.65 10.64 -5.78
N ILE A 143 4.39 11.05 -6.03
CA ILE A 143 3.20 10.42 -5.47
C ILE A 143 2.62 9.44 -6.50
N LEU A 144 2.54 8.17 -6.11
CA LEU A 144 1.97 7.08 -6.91
C LEU A 144 0.70 6.56 -6.23
N THR A 145 -0.28 6.10 -7.01
CA THR A 145 -1.47 5.43 -6.48
C THR A 145 -1.41 3.95 -6.81
N ALA A 146 -1.53 3.10 -5.79
CA ALA A 146 -1.50 1.67 -5.96
C ALA A 146 -2.78 1.16 -6.62
N SER A 147 -2.63 0.21 -7.53
CA SER A 147 -3.71 -0.52 -8.19
C SER A 147 -3.56 -2.02 -7.94
N PRO A 148 -4.66 -2.79 -7.96
CA PRO A 148 -4.56 -4.24 -7.95
C PRO A 148 -4.09 -4.75 -9.32
N PRO A 149 -3.56 -5.98 -9.41
CA PRO A 149 -3.29 -6.63 -10.68
C PRO A 149 -4.55 -6.67 -11.56
N VAL A 150 -4.41 -6.41 -12.86
CA VAL A 150 -5.52 -6.53 -13.81
C VAL A 150 -5.79 -8.02 -14.08
N PRO A 151 -6.96 -8.56 -13.69
CA PRO A 151 -7.25 -9.98 -13.91
C PRO A 151 -7.29 -10.30 -15.40
N ASN A 152 -6.69 -11.43 -15.78
CA ASN A 152 -6.66 -11.89 -17.17
C ASN A 152 -6.01 -10.91 -18.17
N LEU A 153 -5.12 -10.02 -17.72
CA LEU A 153 -4.49 -9.03 -18.60
C LEU A 153 -3.93 -9.63 -19.88
N VAL A 154 -3.14 -10.69 -19.79
CA VAL A 154 -2.54 -11.38 -20.96
C VAL A 154 -3.63 -11.90 -21.91
N ARG A 155 -4.67 -12.54 -21.38
CA ARG A 155 -5.80 -13.05 -22.18
C ARG A 155 -6.55 -11.91 -22.85
N ASN A 156 -6.81 -10.82 -22.13
CA ASN A 156 -7.54 -9.67 -22.66
C ASN A 156 -6.73 -8.94 -23.72
N VAL A 157 -5.42 -8.76 -23.52
CA VAL A 157 -4.50 -8.19 -24.52
C VAL A 157 -4.41 -9.10 -25.74
N ALA A 158 -4.27 -10.41 -25.56
CA ALA A 158 -4.24 -11.37 -26.66
C ALA A 158 -5.55 -11.36 -27.46
N PHE A 159 -6.70 -11.25 -26.78
CA PHE A 159 -8.00 -11.13 -27.41
C PHE A 159 -8.12 -9.84 -28.24
N VAL A 160 -7.75 -8.69 -27.66
CA VAL A 160 -7.76 -7.40 -28.38
C VAL A 160 -6.82 -7.40 -29.57
N ALA A 161 -5.60 -7.93 -29.42
CA ALA A 161 -4.64 -8.06 -30.50
C ALA A 161 -5.18 -8.95 -31.64
N SER A 162 -5.79 -10.09 -31.29
CA SER A 162 -6.42 -11.00 -32.26
C SER A 162 -7.60 -10.35 -32.99
N ALA A 163 -8.48 -9.64 -32.26
CA ALA A 163 -9.61 -8.94 -32.83
C ALA A 163 -9.18 -7.79 -33.77
N SER A 164 -8.12 -7.07 -33.41
CA SER A 164 -7.55 -5.99 -34.23
C SER A 164 -6.90 -6.54 -35.51
N ALA A 165 -6.20 -7.67 -35.42
CA ALA A 165 -5.63 -8.36 -36.58
C ALA A 165 -6.72 -8.86 -37.55
N ALA A 166 -7.82 -9.42 -37.02
CA ALA A 166 -8.97 -9.83 -37.83
C ALA A 166 -9.66 -8.63 -38.50
N GLY A 167 -9.84 -7.52 -37.78
CA GLY A 167 -10.42 -6.29 -38.33
C GLY A 167 -9.57 -5.65 -39.44
N CYS A 168 -8.25 -5.60 -39.27
CA CYS A 168 -7.33 -5.14 -40.33
C CYS A 168 -7.30 -6.07 -41.55
N GLY A 169 -7.41 -7.39 -41.35
CA GLY A 169 -7.48 -8.36 -42.44
C GLY A 169 -8.72 -8.20 -43.32
N VAL A 170 -9.87 -7.88 -42.71
CA VAL A 170 -11.12 -7.60 -43.45
C VAL A 170 -11.02 -6.26 -44.20
N ALA A 171 -10.44 -5.22 -43.59
CA ALA A 171 -10.26 -3.91 -44.26
C ALA A 171 -9.31 -3.96 -45.47
N MET A 172 -8.22 -4.76 -45.41
CA MET A 172 -7.35 -4.98 -46.57
C MET A 172 -8.04 -5.78 -47.67
N ALA A 173 -8.88 -6.76 -47.34
CA ALA A 173 -9.62 -7.55 -48.33
C ALA A 173 -10.63 -6.70 -49.13
N PHE A 174 -11.24 -5.68 -48.51
CA PHE A 174 -12.15 -4.75 -49.21
C PHE A 174 -11.44 -3.68 -50.04
N THR A 175 -10.15 -3.40 -49.80
CA THR A 175 -9.41 -2.38 -50.56
C THR A 175 -8.76 -2.94 -51.83
N ILE A 176 -8.60 -4.27 -51.95
CA ILE A 176 -8.00 -4.94 -53.12
C ILE A 176 -9.06 -5.25 -54.21
N VAL A 177 -10.34 -5.04 -53.93
CA VAL A 177 -11.46 -5.28 -54.87
C VAL A 177 -12.14 -3.95 -55.22
N VAL A 178 -11.40 -3.01 -55.83
CA VAL A 178 -11.96 -1.86 -56.58
C VAL A 178 -11.09 -1.58 -57.78
#